data_AF-A0A918H092-F1
#
_entry.id   AF-A0A918H092-F1
#
_cell.length_a   1.000
_cell.length_b   1.000
_cell.length_c   1.000
_cell.angle_alpha   90.00
_cell.angle_beta   90.00
_cell.angle_gamma   90.00
#
_symmetry.space_group_name_H-M   'P 1'
#
loop_
_entity.id
_entity.type
_entity.pdbx_description
1 polymer ?
#
loop_
_entity_poly.entity_id
_entity_poly.type
_entity_poly.pdbx_seq_one_letter_code
_entity_poly.pdbx_strand_id
1 'polypeptide(L)'
;MGVELTLLGTGAPGGLPRPDCPCAACALARGERARAATAVLVDGALLLDLTPGAALAAARAGQTLVGVRQVLLTHPHEGPALELPAGLPTAGRVPDGRELTLISGHRVRAVAMDSPGTGYEVTSPDGERLLYLPPGGAPAGLLEDHRTYDMVVADIVGRPDALARLRASGAIGPTTDVVAVHLDHDVPPGPELDRRLAAAGARAVPDGTTLVVGEYHEVPDVPRRTLVTGGARSGKSLEAERRLESFPEVVYVATSGTREGDPEWAARVSLHRDRRPGSWRTLETCDLVPLLEEEGPALLIDCLALWLTDAMDRVGAWDDDTWADGGQEALRERVAELLAAVRATSRTVVVVTNEVGSGVVPATASGRRFRDELGRLNAAFGDECEHVLLVVAGQALPLRG
;
A
#
# COMPACT_ATOMS: atom_id res chain seq x y z
N MET A 1 18.26 -21.62 -16.31
CA MET A 1 18.69 -20.80 -15.15
C MET A 1 17.74 -19.63 -15.16
N GLY A 2 17.08 -19.31 -14.04
CA GLY A 2 16.09 -18.23 -14.03
C GLY A 2 16.72 -16.88 -14.39
N VAL A 3 15.90 -15.93 -14.83
CA VAL A 3 16.36 -14.58 -15.18
C VAL A 3 16.90 -13.88 -13.93
N GLU A 4 18.10 -13.34 -14.02
CA GLU A 4 18.72 -12.54 -12.98
C GLU A 4 18.38 -11.05 -13.17
N LEU A 5 17.80 -10.45 -12.14
CA LEU A 5 17.45 -9.04 -12.06
C LEU A 5 18.30 -8.37 -10.99
N THR A 6 19.30 -7.57 -11.38
CA THR A 6 20.09 -6.79 -10.42
C THR A 6 19.59 -5.35 -10.33
N LEU A 7 19.17 -4.94 -9.14
CA LEU A 7 18.69 -3.61 -8.82
C LEU A 7 19.87 -2.71 -8.48
N LEU A 8 20.46 -2.05 -9.48
CA LEU A 8 21.63 -1.17 -9.30
C LEU A 8 21.31 0.05 -8.43
N GLY A 9 20.06 0.49 -8.46
CA GLY A 9 19.47 1.51 -7.59
C GLY A 9 17.99 1.24 -7.40
N THR A 10 17.42 1.73 -6.32
CA THR A 10 16.00 1.52 -5.95
C THR A 10 15.26 2.79 -5.54
N GLY A 11 15.94 3.94 -5.58
CA GLY A 11 15.38 5.24 -5.23
C GLY A 11 14.69 5.90 -6.40
N ALA A 12 13.91 6.94 -6.12
CA ALA A 12 13.35 7.82 -7.15
C ALA A 12 14.45 8.47 -8.02
N PRO A 13 14.13 9.18 -9.12
CA PRO A 13 15.13 9.75 -10.03
C PRO A 13 16.19 10.65 -9.36
N GLY A 14 15.84 11.32 -8.26
CA GLY A 14 16.78 12.12 -7.45
C GLY A 14 17.64 11.33 -6.45
N GLY A 15 17.39 10.02 -6.31
CA GLY A 15 17.90 9.18 -5.23
C GLY A 15 17.34 9.53 -3.85
N LEU A 16 17.75 8.77 -2.84
CA LEU A 16 17.41 8.96 -1.43
C LEU A 16 18.69 8.74 -0.60
N PRO A 17 19.23 9.75 0.09
CA PRO A 17 18.65 11.06 0.38
C PRO A 17 18.80 12.02 -0.80
N ARG A 18 17.83 12.94 -0.93
CA ARG A 18 17.99 14.10 -1.82
C ARG A 18 19.05 15.06 -1.25
N PRO A 19 20.07 15.47 -2.02
CA PRO A 19 21.20 16.26 -1.51
C PRO A 19 20.82 17.61 -0.89
N ASP A 20 19.74 18.21 -1.35
CA ASP A 20 19.25 19.54 -0.97
C ASP A 20 18.06 19.50 0.01
N CYS A 21 17.69 18.32 0.50
CA CYS A 21 16.52 18.16 1.37
C CYS A 21 16.91 17.81 2.82
N PRO A 22 16.55 18.66 3.80
CA PRO A 22 16.84 18.41 5.21
C PRO A 22 15.74 17.60 5.93
N CYS A 23 14.79 16.98 5.20
CA CYS A 23 13.68 16.27 5.85
C CYS A 23 14.16 15.04 6.64
N ALA A 24 13.30 14.56 7.55
CA ALA A 24 13.63 13.41 8.41
C ALA A 24 13.97 12.14 7.61
N ALA A 25 13.28 11.89 6.50
CA ALA A 25 13.57 10.73 5.63
C ALA A 25 14.98 10.81 5.04
N CYS A 26 15.35 11.95 4.46
CA CYS A 26 16.71 12.17 3.94
C CYS A 26 17.77 12.13 5.04
N ALA A 27 17.49 12.67 6.23
CA ALA A 27 18.42 12.62 7.35
C ALA A 27 18.72 11.18 7.81
N LEU A 28 17.73 10.29 7.73
CA LEU A 28 17.81 8.88 8.14
C LEU A 28 18.27 7.93 7.03
N ALA A 29 18.14 8.32 5.76
CA ALA A 29 18.59 7.55 4.60
C ALA A 29 20.11 7.65 4.43
N ARG A 30 20.86 6.91 5.24
CA ARG A 30 22.33 6.84 5.18
C ARG A 30 22.79 5.39 5.26
N GLY A 31 24.01 5.11 4.77
CA GLY A 31 24.55 3.75 4.75
C GLY A 31 23.67 2.84 3.89
N GLU A 32 23.29 1.68 4.44
CA GLU A 32 22.46 0.67 3.76
C GLU A 32 21.03 1.15 3.42
N ARG A 33 20.58 2.27 4.01
CA ARG A 33 19.27 2.88 3.71
C ARG A 33 19.33 3.93 2.61
N ALA A 34 20.52 4.27 2.13
CA ALA A 34 20.65 5.14 0.97
C ALA A 34 20.29 4.34 -0.30
N ARG A 35 19.63 5.01 -1.23
CA ARG A 35 19.17 4.47 -2.50
C ARG A 35 19.62 5.38 -3.64
N ALA A 36 20.39 4.85 -4.57
CA ALA A 36 20.68 5.48 -5.85
C ALA A 36 19.42 5.53 -6.72
N ALA A 37 19.43 6.40 -7.72
CA ALA A 37 18.34 6.47 -8.70
C ALA A 37 18.14 5.12 -9.39
N THR A 38 16.89 4.70 -9.53
CA THR A 38 16.54 3.34 -9.98
C THR A 38 17.15 3.03 -11.35
N ALA A 39 17.86 1.90 -11.41
CA ALA A 39 18.43 1.32 -12.61
C ALA A 39 18.47 -0.20 -12.44
N VAL A 40 18.07 -0.94 -13.47
CA VAL A 40 17.86 -2.39 -13.39
C VAL A 40 18.60 -3.11 -14.50
N LEU A 41 19.43 -4.08 -14.14
CA LEU A 41 20.19 -4.92 -15.07
C LEU A 41 19.58 -6.31 -15.14
N VAL A 42 19.13 -6.71 -16.33
CA VAL A 42 18.52 -8.03 -16.59
C VAL A 42 19.51 -8.90 -17.36
N ASP A 43 19.89 -10.04 -16.78
CA ASP A 43 20.84 -11.03 -17.32
C ASP A 43 22.17 -10.43 -17.84
N GLY A 44 22.59 -9.29 -17.27
CA GLY A 44 23.75 -8.55 -17.74
C GLY A 44 23.64 -7.99 -19.17
N ALA A 45 22.50 -8.16 -19.85
CA ALA A 45 22.32 -7.91 -21.27
C ALA A 45 21.38 -6.73 -21.58
N LEU A 46 20.38 -6.50 -20.74
CA LEU A 46 19.42 -5.40 -20.85
C LEU A 46 19.53 -4.49 -19.63
N LEU A 47 19.76 -3.19 -19.88
CA LEU A 47 19.72 -2.17 -18.84
C LEU A 47 18.44 -1.34 -18.99
N LEU A 48 17.60 -1.37 -17.96
CA LEU A 48 16.42 -0.52 -17.83
C LEU A 48 16.77 0.67 -16.94
N ASP A 49 16.46 1.87 -17.43
CA ASP A 49 16.80 3.18 -16.84
C ASP A 49 18.28 3.37 -16.57
N LEU A 50 18.95 4.03 -17.50
CA LEU A 50 20.32 4.46 -17.29
C LEU A 50 20.33 5.74 -16.45
N THR A 51 20.90 5.67 -15.24
CA THR A 51 21.00 6.78 -14.29
C THR A 51 22.46 7.19 -14.00
N PRO A 52 22.72 8.42 -13.50
CA PRO A 52 24.06 8.83 -13.11
C PRO A 52 24.69 7.86 -12.12
N GLY A 53 25.92 7.41 -12.41
CA GLY A 53 26.65 6.47 -11.54
C GLY A 53 26.32 4.99 -11.75
N ALA A 54 25.46 4.63 -12.72
CA ALA A 54 25.08 3.23 -12.99
C ALA A 54 26.28 2.28 -13.17
N ALA A 55 27.38 2.72 -13.79
CA ALA A 55 28.59 1.90 -13.92
C ALA A 55 29.25 1.57 -12.58
N LEU A 56 29.32 2.54 -11.67
CA LEU A 56 29.87 2.31 -10.33
C LEU A 56 28.90 1.46 -9.49
N ALA A 57 27.59 1.68 -9.64
CA ALA A 57 26.57 0.87 -9.00
C ALA A 57 26.64 -0.60 -9.44
N ALA A 58 26.79 -0.85 -10.75
CA ALA A 58 27.03 -2.19 -11.29
C ALA A 58 28.27 -2.84 -10.69
N ALA A 59 29.40 -2.13 -10.68
CA ALA A 59 30.63 -2.65 -10.10
C ALA A 59 30.49 -2.99 -8.60
N ARG A 60 29.78 -2.17 -7.82
CA ARG A 60 29.48 -2.43 -6.40
C ARG A 60 28.58 -3.64 -6.20
N ALA A 61 27.65 -3.87 -7.13
CA ALA A 61 26.79 -5.05 -7.16
C ALA A 61 27.51 -6.31 -7.69
N GLY A 62 28.81 -6.24 -8.00
CA GLY A 62 29.58 -7.34 -8.59
C GLY A 62 29.29 -7.58 -10.08
N GLN A 63 28.60 -6.65 -10.74
CA GLN A 63 28.19 -6.75 -12.15
C GLN A 63 29.09 -5.92 -13.07
N THR A 64 29.13 -6.31 -14.35
CA THR A 64 29.80 -5.56 -15.42
C THR A 64 28.79 -5.10 -16.46
N LEU A 65 28.95 -3.88 -16.97
CA LEU A 65 28.09 -3.35 -18.04
C LEU A 65 28.60 -3.71 -19.46
N VAL A 66 29.75 -4.36 -19.58
CA VAL A 66 30.33 -4.76 -20.90
C VAL A 66 29.41 -5.73 -21.65
N GLY A 67 28.62 -6.52 -20.94
CA GLY A 67 27.65 -7.46 -21.51
C GLY A 67 26.40 -6.80 -22.08
N VAL A 68 26.12 -5.53 -21.71
CA VAL A 68 24.88 -4.85 -22.08
C VAL A 68 24.83 -4.68 -23.60
N ARG A 69 23.71 -5.09 -24.19
CA ARG A 69 23.42 -4.99 -25.63
C ARG A 69 22.26 -4.05 -25.92
N GLN A 70 21.42 -3.78 -24.92
CA GLN A 70 20.32 -2.84 -25.04
C GLN A 70 20.20 -1.99 -23.78
N VAL A 71 19.97 -0.68 -23.99
CA VAL A 71 19.63 0.27 -22.93
C VAL A 71 18.25 0.85 -23.25
N LEU A 72 17.29 0.71 -22.34
CA LEU A 72 15.94 1.24 -22.49
C LEU A 72 15.60 2.19 -21.34
N LEU A 73 14.93 3.29 -21.66
CA LEU A 73 14.47 4.27 -20.69
C LEU A 73 12.95 4.14 -20.52
N THR A 74 12.46 4.19 -19.29
CA THR A 74 11.02 4.21 -18.99
C THR A 74 10.49 5.64 -18.94
N HIS A 75 11.33 6.61 -18.64
CA HIS A 75 10.93 8.02 -18.52
C HIS A 75 12.06 8.93 -19.00
N PRO A 76 11.79 10.20 -19.33
CA PRO A 76 12.85 11.16 -19.57
C PRO A 76 13.70 11.29 -18.31
N HIS A 77 15.02 11.33 -18.45
CA HIS A 77 15.89 11.62 -17.32
C HIS A 77 15.68 13.07 -16.86
N GLU A 78 15.05 13.25 -15.71
CA GLU A 78 14.93 14.54 -15.02
C GLU A 78 16.05 14.65 -13.98
N GLY A 79 17.29 14.86 -14.45
CA GLY A 79 18.46 14.92 -13.58
C GLY A 79 19.70 15.48 -14.25
N PRO A 80 20.86 15.50 -13.55
CA PRO A 80 22.11 16.01 -14.10
C PRO A 80 22.54 15.21 -15.34
N ALA A 81 23.30 15.84 -16.23
CA ALA A 81 23.77 15.22 -17.46
C ALA A 81 24.44 13.87 -17.19
N LEU A 82 24.05 12.87 -17.98
CA LEU A 82 24.52 11.51 -17.84
C LEU A 82 25.84 11.33 -18.58
N GLU A 83 26.91 11.00 -17.85
CA GLU A 83 28.10 10.45 -18.48
C GLU A 83 27.79 9.02 -18.92
N LEU A 84 27.67 8.82 -20.23
CA LEU A 84 27.49 7.49 -20.82
C LEU A 84 28.82 6.72 -20.73
N PRO A 85 28.87 5.59 -20.00
CA PRO A 85 30.02 4.70 -20.03
C PRO A 85 30.40 4.34 -21.48
N ALA A 86 31.69 4.47 -21.80
CA ALA A 86 32.18 4.12 -23.13
C ALA A 86 31.84 2.66 -23.48
N GLY A 87 31.23 2.45 -24.64
CA GLY A 87 30.85 1.12 -25.13
C GLY A 87 29.42 0.70 -24.79
N LEU A 88 28.66 1.46 -24.00
CA LEU A 88 27.23 1.21 -23.88
C LEU A 88 26.48 1.57 -25.16
N PRO A 89 25.46 0.78 -25.55
CA PRO A 89 24.53 1.12 -26.61
C PRO A 89 23.82 2.45 -26.35
N THR A 90 23.37 3.11 -27.42
CA THR A 90 22.52 4.30 -27.31
C THR A 90 21.24 3.95 -26.56
N ALA A 91 20.94 4.71 -25.51
CA ALA A 91 19.69 4.59 -24.78
C ALA A 91 18.50 4.99 -25.67
N GLY A 92 17.44 4.18 -25.64
CA GLY A 92 16.23 4.42 -26.43
C GLY A 92 14.96 4.14 -25.64
N ARG A 93 13.82 4.37 -26.29
CA ARG A 93 12.51 3.90 -25.83
C ARG A 93 11.89 3.03 -26.88
N VAL A 94 11.21 1.96 -26.47
CA VAL A 94 10.37 1.19 -27.39
C VAL A 94 9.03 1.93 -27.49
N PRO A 95 8.54 2.25 -28.70
CA PRO A 95 7.23 2.88 -28.85
C PRO A 95 6.11 1.98 -28.30
N ASP A 96 5.07 2.59 -27.75
CA ASP A 96 3.94 1.86 -27.15
C ASP A 96 3.37 0.78 -28.06
N GLY A 97 3.08 -0.40 -27.48
CA GLY A 97 2.53 -1.56 -28.20
C GLY A 97 3.51 -2.24 -29.16
N ARG A 98 4.78 -1.81 -29.21
CA ARG A 98 5.83 -2.50 -29.96
C ARG A 98 6.59 -3.48 -29.06
N GLU A 99 7.06 -4.55 -29.69
CA GLU A 99 7.94 -5.54 -29.09
C GLU A 99 9.32 -5.47 -29.75
N LEU A 100 10.36 -5.58 -28.93
CA LEU A 100 11.75 -5.68 -29.33
C LEU A 100 12.28 -7.06 -28.91
N THR A 101 12.79 -7.84 -29.85
CA THR A 101 13.52 -9.08 -29.54
C THR A 101 15.00 -8.77 -29.43
N LEU A 102 15.61 -9.07 -28.29
CA LEU A 102 17.02 -8.87 -28.03
C LEU A 102 17.85 -10.06 -28.52
N ILE A 103 19.13 -9.81 -28.80
CA ILE A 103 20.10 -10.86 -29.16
C ILE A 103 20.26 -11.89 -28.03
N SER A 104 20.03 -11.48 -26.78
CA SER A 104 19.99 -12.38 -25.61
C SER A 104 18.76 -13.31 -25.60
N GLY A 105 17.88 -13.25 -26.59
CA GLY A 105 16.65 -14.04 -26.68
C GLY A 105 15.47 -13.47 -25.89
N HIS A 106 15.68 -12.41 -25.11
CA HIS A 106 14.62 -11.73 -24.39
C HIS A 106 13.67 -10.99 -25.34
N ARG A 107 12.38 -10.99 -25.03
CA ARG A 107 11.39 -10.13 -25.69
C ARG A 107 10.98 -9.01 -24.75
N VAL A 108 11.07 -7.77 -25.22
CA VAL A 108 10.70 -6.57 -24.45
C VAL A 108 9.53 -5.88 -25.13
N ARG A 109 8.39 -5.82 -24.46
CA ARG A 109 7.18 -5.15 -24.95
C ARG A 109 6.94 -3.85 -24.19
N ALA A 110 6.69 -2.77 -24.92
CA ALA A 110 6.29 -1.50 -24.34
C ALA A 110 4.84 -1.56 -23.85
N VAL A 111 4.63 -1.17 -22.60
CA VAL A 111 3.32 -1.04 -21.96
C VAL A 111 2.99 0.45 -21.86
N ALA A 112 1.85 0.84 -22.44
CA ALA A 112 1.37 2.23 -22.40
C ALA A 112 0.96 2.62 -20.97
N MET A 113 1.39 3.79 -20.52
CA MET A 113 1.22 4.28 -19.14
C MET A 113 0.17 5.38 -19.04
N ASP A 114 -0.47 5.52 -17.87
CA ASP A 114 -1.43 6.58 -17.55
C ASP A 114 -0.78 7.93 -17.20
N SER A 115 0.55 7.94 -17.14
CA SER A 115 1.39 9.10 -16.93
C SER A 115 2.55 9.09 -17.96
N PRO A 116 3.27 10.22 -18.12
CA PRO A 116 4.40 10.27 -19.04
C PRO A 116 5.47 9.21 -18.73
N GLY A 117 5.65 8.27 -19.66
CA GLY A 117 6.62 7.18 -19.53
C GLY A 117 6.17 5.94 -20.29
N THR A 118 6.97 4.88 -20.20
CA THR A 118 6.76 3.59 -20.84
C THR A 118 7.13 2.51 -19.84
N GLY A 119 6.19 1.62 -19.53
CA GLY A 119 6.52 0.39 -18.80
C GLY A 119 7.09 -0.65 -19.75
N TYR A 120 7.88 -1.58 -19.22
CA TYR A 120 8.43 -2.68 -20.00
C TYR A 120 8.02 -4.02 -19.42
N GLU A 121 7.36 -4.82 -20.24
CA GLU A 121 7.26 -6.25 -20.02
C GLU A 121 8.47 -6.93 -20.64
N VAL A 122 9.21 -7.69 -19.84
CA VAL A 122 10.35 -8.48 -20.27
C VAL A 122 9.97 -9.95 -20.14
N THR A 123 9.98 -10.67 -21.26
CA THR A 123 9.83 -12.12 -21.29
C THR A 123 11.18 -12.74 -21.60
N SER A 124 11.61 -13.67 -20.76
CA SER A 124 12.85 -14.42 -20.95
C SER A 124 12.73 -15.41 -22.14
N PRO A 125 13.86 -15.99 -22.59
CA PRO A 125 13.84 -17.13 -23.51
C PRO A 125 13.10 -18.36 -22.95
N ASP A 126 13.18 -18.57 -21.64
CA ASP A 126 12.62 -19.72 -20.92
C ASP A 126 11.13 -19.48 -20.51
N GLY A 127 10.64 -18.24 -20.67
CA GLY A 127 9.23 -17.88 -20.56
C GLY A 127 8.83 -17.13 -19.29
N GLU A 128 9.75 -16.87 -18.36
CA GLU A 128 9.51 -16.02 -17.19
C GLU A 128 9.16 -14.59 -17.61
N ARG A 129 8.25 -13.96 -16.88
CA ARG A 129 7.69 -12.64 -17.19
C ARG A 129 7.91 -11.66 -16.06
N LEU A 130 8.62 -10.58 -16.38
CA LEU A 130 8.87 -9.43 -15.52
C LEU A 130 8.11 -8.22 -16.04
N LEU A 131 7.45 -7.48 -15.15
CA LEU A 131 6.93 -6.15 -15.45
C LEU A 131 7.73 -5.09 -14.69
N TYR A 132 8.29 -4.13 -15.41
CA TYR A 132 8.97 -2.96 -14.85
C TYR A 132 8.22 -1.68 -15.20
N LEU A 133 7.85 -0.88 -14.19
CA LEU A 133 7.08 0.35 -14.36
C LEU A 133 7.90 1.61 -14.03
N PRO A 134 7.67 2.74 -14.74
CA PRO A 134 8.28 4.02 -14.42
C PRO A 134 7.82 4.55 -13.04
N PRO A 135 8.56 5.50 -12.45
CA PRO A 135 8.13 6.18 -11.22
C PRO A 135 6.78 6.85 -11.47
N GLY A 136 5.86 6.75 -10.52
CA GLY A 136 4.59 7.43 -10.67
C GLY A 136 3.72 6.93 -11.84
N GLY A 137 3.95 5.75 -12.42
CA GLY A 137 3.18 5.23 -13.57
C GLY A 137 2.35 3.98 -13.29
N ALA A 138 1.17 3.90 -13.90
CA ALA A 138 0.35 2.68 -13.98
C ALA A 138 0.01 2.35 -15.44
N PRO A 139 -0.26 1.08 -15.80
CA PRO A 139 -0.74 0.74 -17.13
C PRO A 139 -2.04 1.47 -17.50
N ALA A 140 -2.11 2.03 -18.71
CA ALA A 140 -3.24 2.81 -19.23
C ALA A 140 -4.43 1.96 -19.73
N GLY A 141 -4.33 0.64 -19.69
CA GLY A 141 -5.36 -0.28 -20.18
C GLY A 141 -5.26 -1.68 -19.57
N LEU A 142 -6.18 -2.56 -19.96
CA LEU A 142 -6.15 -3.97 -19.58
C LEU A 142 -4.94 -4.63 -20.25
N LEU A 143 -4.14 -5.35 -19.46
CA LEU A 143 -3.06 -6.17 -20.00
C LEU A 143 -3.68 -7.35 -20.74
N GLU A 144 -3.49 -7.39 -22.06
CA GLU A 144 -4.26 -8.25 -22.99
C GLU A 144 -4.09 -9.77 -22.76
N ASP A 145 -3.09 -10.19 -21.98
CA ASP A 145 -2.66 -11.60 -21.96
C ASP A 145 -3.18 -12.43 -20.78
N HIS A 146 -3.90 -11.87 -19.79
CA HIS A 146 -4.42 -12.56 -18.57
C HIS A 146 -3.45 -13.48 -17.80
N ARG A 147 -2.18 -13.57 -18.21
CA ARG A 147 -1.14 -14.33 -17.55
C ARG A 147 -0.53 -13.46 -16.46
N THR A 148 -0.28 -14.07 -15.32
CA THR A 148 0.44 -13.45 -14.21
C THR A 148 1.88 -13.13 -14.62
N TYR A 149 2.45 -12.08 -14.03
CA TYR A 149 3.88 -11.89 -14.00
C TYR A 149 4.48 -12.74 -12.90
N ASP A 150 5.70 -13.22 -13.12
CA ASP A 150 6.50 -13.86 -12.08
C ASP A 150 7.08 -12.81 -11.13
N MET A 151 7.37 -11.61 -11.66
CA MET A 151 7.85 -10.47 -10.88
C MET A 151 7.30 -9.13 -11.40
N VAL A 152 6.94 -8.24 -10.47
CA VAL A 152 6.59 -6.85 -10.76
C VAL A 152 7.50 -5.92 -9.99
N VAL A 153 8.15 -4.99 -10.68
CA VAL A 153 9.06 -3.99 -10.12
C VAL A 153 8.47 -2.60 -10.41
N ALA A 154 7.98 -1.92 -9.38
CA ALA A 154 7.20 -0.69 -9.56
C ALA A 154 7.26 0.25 -8.34
N ASP A 155 6.72 1.46 -8.52
CA ASP A 155 6.47 2.41 -7.44
C ASP A 155 5.21 2.03 -6.65
N ILE A 156 5.38 1.22 -5.60
CA ILE A 156 4.24 0.68 -4.84
C ILE A 156 3.66 1.69 -3.85
N VAL A 157 4.51 2.53 -3.24
CA VAL A 157 4.06 3.47 -2.20
C VAL A 157 3.56 4.78 -2.83
N GLY A 158 4.18 5.24 -3.92
CA GLY A 158 3.74 6.43 -4.65
C GLY A 158 2.56 6.17 -5.58
N ARG A 159 2.38 4.92 -6.07
CA ARG A 159 1.27 4.50 -6.95
C ARG A 159 0.60 3.19 -6.50
N PRO A 160 -0.01 3.15 -5.31
CA PRO A 160 -0.72 1.97 -4.83
C PRO A 160 -1.88 1.54 -5.76
N ASP A 161 -2.49 2.50 -6.47
CA ASP A 161 -3.54 2.25 -7.44
C ASP A 161 -3.05 1.44 -8.65
N ALA A 162 -1.76 1.56 -9.02
CA ALA A 162 -1.15 0.73 -10.06
C ALA A 162 -1.21 -0.76 -9.66
N LEU A 163 -0.86 -1.06 -8.41
CA LEU A 163 -0.89 -2.41 -7.88
C LEU A 163 -2.33 -2.96 -7.83
N ALA A 164 -3.30 -2.13 -7.43
CA ALA A 164 -4.72 -2.47 -7.43
C ALA A 164 -5.22 -2.84 -8.85
N ARG A 165 -4.86 -2.07 -9.89
CA ARG A 165 -5.23 -2.35 -11.28
C ARG A 165 -4.58 -3.65 -11.81
N LEU A 166 -3.32 -3.90 -11.46
CA LEU A 166 -2.63 -5.12 -11.84
C LEU A 166 -3.29 -6.36 -11.21
N ARG A 167 -3.71 -6.28 -9.95
CA ARG A 167 -4.51 -7.32 -9.30
C ARG A 167 -5.87 -7.51 -9.95
N ALA A 168 -6.57 -6.41 -10.24
CA ALA A 168 -7.90 -6.45 -10.87
C ALA A 168 -7.90 -7.14 -12.24
N SER A 169 -6.82 -6.97 -13.00
CA SER A 169 -6.64 -7.60 -14.32
C SER A 169 -6.13 -9.05 -14.25
N GLY A 170 -5.79 -9.56 -13.07
CA GLY A 170 -5.20 -10.89 -12.88
C GLY A 170 -3.71 -10.97 -13.25
N ALA A 171 -3.05 -9.82 -13.47
CA ALA A 171 -1.62 -9.76 -13.81
C ALA A 171 -0.71 -10.06 -12.61
N ILE A 172 -1.23 -9.95 -11.40
CA ILE A 172 -0.54 -10.31 -10.16
C ILE A 172 -1.30 -11.45 -9.50
N GLY A 173 -0.61 -12.58 -9.34
CA GLY A 173 -1.12 -13.76 -8.67
C GLY A 173 -0.51 -13.95 -7.27
N PRO A 174 -0.86 -15.04 -6.58
CA PRO A 174 -0.38 -15.34 -5.22
C PRO A 174 1.14 -15.63 -5.16
N THR A 175 1.77 -15.93 -6.30
CA THR A 175 3.21 -16.23 -6.38
C THR A 175 4.00 -15.14 -7.09
N THR A 176 3.36 -14.03 -7.47
CA THR A 176 4.06 -12.91 -8.11
C THR A 176 4.87 -12.17 -7.06
N ASP A 177 6.19 -12.09 -7.24
CA ASP A 177 7.05 -11.28 -6.37
C ASP A 177 6.90 -9.79 -6.72
N VAL A 178 6.52 -8.97 -5.75
CA VAL A 178 6.29 -7.53 -5.95
C VAL A 178 7.38 -6.74 -5.23
N VAL A 179 8.25 -6.11 -6.01
CA VAL A 179 9.42 -5.37 -5.53
C VAL A 179 9.21 -3.88 -5.70
N ALA A 180 9.27 -3.15 -4.60
CA ALA A 180 9.14 -1.69 -4.59
C ALA A 180 10.46 -1.02 -4.96
N VAL A 181 10.39 -0.13 -5.94
CA VAL A 181 11.45 0.77 -6.40
C VAL A 181 10.92 2.20 -6.48
N HIS A 182 11.73 3.14 -6.97
CA HIS A 182 11.38 4.56 -7.05
C HIS A 182 11.05 5.19 -5.69
N LEU A 183 11.66 4.67 -4.62
CA LEU A 183 11.41 5.12 -3.26
C LEU A 183 12.04 6.51 -3.02
N ASP A 184 11.21 7.50 -2.72
CA ASP A 184 11.65 8.88 -2.47
C ASP A 184 11.47 9.28 -0.99
N HIS A 185 11.83 10.51 -0.68
CA HIS A 185 11.86 11.08 0.66
C HIS A 185 10.48 11.41 1.26
N ASP A 186 9.41 11.24 0.49
CA ASP A 186 8.02 11.29 0.93
C ASP A 186 7.55 9.94 1.51
N VAL A 187 8.30 8.87 1.25
CA VAL A 187 8.12 7.55 1.83
C VAL A 187 8.86 7.46 3.18
N PRO A 188 8.21 6.96 4.24
CA PRO A 188 8.88 6.79 5.54
C PRO A 188 10.02 5.77 5.45
N PRO A 189 11.18 6.01 6.10
CA PRO A 189 12.30 5.07 6.06
C PRO A 189 12.16 3.93 7.09
N GLY A 190 12.89 2.83 6.85
CA GLY A 190 13.09 1.77 7.84
C GLY A 190 11.86 0.88 8.06
N PRO A 191 11.60 0.41 9.29
CA PRO A 191 10.55 -0.60 9.55
C PRO A 191 9.13 -0.18 9.12
N GLU A 192 8.88 1.13 9.07
CA GLU A 192 7.59 1.66 8.61
C GLU A 192 7.39 1.43 7.10
N LEU A 193 8.44 1.50 6.29
CA LEU A 193 8.39 1.13 4.87
C LEU A 193 8.03 -0.34 4.72
N ASP A 194 8.77 -1.21 5.40
CA ASP A 194 8.61 -2.66 5.31
C ASP A 194 7.19 -3.06 5.71
N ARG A 195 6.65 -2.43 6.77
CA ARG A 195 5.28 -2.63 7.23
C ARG A 195 4.23 -2.23 6.19
N ARG A 196 4.42 -1.10 5.48
CA ARG A 196 3.48 -0.66 4.42
C ARG A 196 3.54 -1.57 3.21
N LEU A 197 4.74 -1.94 2.79
CA LEU A 197 4.94 -2.84 1.66
C LEU A 197 4.36 -4.24 1.98
N ALA A 198 4.58 -4.77 3.18
CA ALA A 198 3.99 -6.02 3.61
C ALA A 198 2.45 -5.97 3.59
N ALA A 199 1.84 -4.86 4.02
CA ALA A 199 0.39 -4.67 3.91
C ALA A 199 -0.13 -4.68 2.46
N ALA A 200 0.74 -4.34 1.51
CA ALA A 200 0.49 -4.39 0.09
C ALA A 200 1.01 -5.69 -0.56
N GLY A 201 1.46 -6.69 0.19
CA GLY A 201 2.06 -7.92 -0.36
C GLY A 201 3.30 -7.66 -1.23
N ALA A 202 4.08 -6.64 -0.87
CA ALA A 202 5.28 -6.21 -1.57
C ALA A 202 6.47 -6.12 -0.60
N ARG A 203 7.68 -5.97 -1.14
CA ARG A 203 8.90 -5.77 -0.36
C ARG A 203 9.83 -4.78 -1.03
N ALA A 204 10.71 -4.17 -0.25
CA ALA A 204 11.85 -3.42 -0.78
C ALA A 204 13.13 -4.21 -0.54
N VAL A 205 14.13 -3.99 -1.39
CA VAL A 205 15.47 -4.55 -1.21
C VAL A 205 16.52 -3.43 -1.24
N PRO A 206 17.71 -3.66 -0.69
CA PRO A 206 18.83 -2.73 -0.84
C PRO A 206 19.31 -2.62 -2.29
N ASP A 207 19.97 -1.52 -2.60
CA ASP A 207 20.71 -1.39 -3.86
C ASP A 207 21.79 -2.48 -4.00
N GLY A 208 22.00 -2.92 -5.24
CA GLY A 208 22.93 -3.98 -5.60
C GLY A 208 22.40 -5.40 -5.39
N THR A 209 21.15 -5.56 -4.93
CA THR A 209 20.54 -6.88 -4.77
C THR A 209 20.26 -7.50 -6.14
N THR A 210 20.66 -8.76 -6.33
CA THR A 210 20.27 -9.60 -7.46
C THR A 210 19.13 -10.52 -7.04
N LEU A 211 18.05 -10.53 -7.81
CA LEU A 211 16.87 -11.36 -7.63
C LEU A 211 16.76 -12.33 -8.81
N VAL A 212 16.19 -13.52 -8.57
CA VAL A 212 15.90 -14.48 -9.63
C VAL A 212 14.40 -14.45 -9.92
N VAL A 213 14.02 -14.08 -11.15
CA VAL A 213 12.62 -14.03 -11.57
C VAL A 213 12.06 -15.44 -11.61
N GLY A 214 10.88 -15.64 -11.00
CA GLY A 214 10.21 -16.94 -10.91
C GLY A 214 10.65 -17.80 -9.73
N GLU A 215 11.63 -17.36 -8.93
CA GLU A 215 11.91 -17.99 -7.64
C GLU A 215 10.81 -17.64 -6.64
N TYR A 216 10.28 -18.64 -5.94
CA TYR A 216 9.26 -18.42 -4.93
C TYR A 216 9.89 -17.74 -3.71
N HIS A 217 9.46 -16.51 -3.44
CA HIS A 217 9.68 -15.84 -2.18
C HIS A 217 8.36 -15.80 -1.42
N GLU A 218 8.41 -16.11 -0.12
CA GLU A 218 7.24 -15.97 0.76
C GLU A 218 6.84 -14.49 0.79
N VAL A 219 5.71 -14.19 0.13
CA VAL A 219 5.10 -12.86 0.16
C VAL A 219 4.51 -12.67 1.55
N PRO A 220 4.76 -11.54 2.25
CA PRO A 220 4.13 -11.30 3.54
C PRO A 220 2.61 -11.42 3.44
N ASP A 221 2.02 -12.27 4.28
CA ASP A 221 0.56 -12.41 4.34
C ASP A 221 -0.07 -11.06 4.70
N VAL A 222 -1.01 -10.60 3.88
CA VAL A 222 -1.79 -9.40 4.18
C VAL A 222 -2.80 -9.78 5.26
N PRO A 223 -2.77 -9.16 6.46
CA PRO A 223 -3.66 -9.53 7.55
C PRO A 223 -5.11 -9.32 7.13
N ARG A 224 -5.96 -10.32 7.40
CA ARG A 224 -7.37 -10.24 7.04
C ARG A 224 -8.11 -9.23 7.90
N ARG A 225 -7.80 -9.12 9.19
CA ARG A 225 -8.50 -8.25 10.15
C ARG A 225 -7.49 -7.36 10.86
N THR A 226 -7.63 -6.06 10.64
CA THR A 226 -6.77 -5.04 11.24
C THR A 226 -7.60 -4.04 12.05
N LEU A 227 -7.25 -3.87 13.32
CA LEU A 227 -7.78 -2.80 14.17
C LEU A 227 -6.82 -1.61 14.19
N VAL A 228 -7.30 -0.42 13.84
CA VAL A 228 -6.55 0.83 13.89
C VAL A 228 -7.15 1.73 14.97
N THR A 229 -6.47 1.84 16.10
CA THR A 229 -6.87 2.70 17.23
C THR A 229 -5.99 3.93 17.34
N GLY A 230 -6.50 4.98 17.98
CA GLY A 230 -5.72 6.17 18.31
C GLY A 230 -6.58 7.37 18.70
N GLY A 231 -5.89 8.42 19.14
CA GLY A 231 -6.54 9.67 19.56
C GLY A 231 -7.31 10.37 18.44
N ALA A 232 -8.04 11.43 18.81
CA ALA A 232 -8.63 12.34 17.83
C ALA A 232 -7.52 12.99 16.99
N ARG A 233 -7.74 13.09 15.67
CA ARG A 233 -6.78 13.70 14.72
C ARG A 233 -5.38 13.07 14.72
N SER A 234 -5.24 11.82 15.18
CA SER A 234 -3.95 11.13 15.19
C SER A 234 -3.48 10.65 13.82
N GLY A 235 -4.35 10.62 12.81
CA GLY A 235 -4.06 10.06 11.49
C GLY A 235 -4.58 8.64 11.25
N LYS A 236 -5.34 8.06 12.21
CA LYS A 236 -5.85 6.67 12.11
C LYS A 236 -6.66 6.34 10.86
N SER A 237 -7.53 7.24 10.39
CA SER A 237 -8.29 7.00 9.15
C SER A 237 -7.38 6.95 7.92
N LEU A 238 -6.36 7.81 7.86
CA LEU A 238 -5.37 7.79 6.77
C LEU A 238 -4.53 6.50 6.80
N GLU A 239 -4.14 6.05 7.99
CA GLU A 239 -3.44 4.78 8.15
C GLU A 239 -4.34 3.60 7.71
N ALA A 240 -5.63 3.62 8.05
CA ALA A 240 -6.57 2.60 7.59
C ALA A 240 -6.76 2.64 6.06
N GLU A 241 -6.82 3.83 5.46
CA GLU A 241 -6.93 3.98 4.00
C GLU A 241 -5.71 3.38 3.29
N ARG A 242 -4.48 3.66 3.79
CA ARG A 242 -3.21 3.11 3.27
C ARG A 242 -3.10 1.59 3.32
N ARG A 243 -3.86 0.93 4.20
CA ARG A 243 -3.87 -0.54 4.27
C ARG A 243 -4.60 -1.18 3.11
N LEU A 244 -5.51 -0.43 2.47
CA LEU A 244 -6.41 -0.95 1.45
C LEU A 244 -6.25 -0.26 0.08
N GLU A 245 -5.43 0.79 -0.04
CA GLU A 245 -5.24 1.54 -1.29
C GLU A 245 -4.69 0.69 -2.46
N SER A 246 -4.04 -0.45 -2.15
CA SER A 246 -3.59 -1.43 -3.15
C SER A 246 -4.60 -2.54 -3.46
N PHE A 247 -5.78 -2.52 -2.84
CA PHE A 247 -6.85 -3.46 -3.13
C PHE A 247 -7.67 -2.97 -4.33
N PRO A 248 -8.06 -3.86 -5.26
CA PRO A 248 -8.86 -3.51 -6.44
C PRO A 248 -10.15 -2.76 -6.09
N GLU A 249 -10.86 -3.28 -5.09
CA GLU A 249 -12.17 -2.79 -4.67
C GLU A 249 -12.22 -2.74 -3.15
N VAL A 250 -12.83 -1.66 -2.62
CA VAL A 250 -13.00 -1.43 -1.19
C VAL A 250 -14.37 -0.81 -0.95
N VAL A 251 -15.05 -1.27 0.09
CA VAL A 251 -16.26 -0.67 0.63
C VAL A 251 -15.89 0.09 1.91
N TYR A 252 -15.89 1.41 1.82
CA TYR A 252 -15.71 2.30 2.97
C TYR A 252 -17.05 2.51 3.66
N VAL A 253 -17.16 2.14 4.93
CA VAL A 253 -18.36 2.26 5.75
C VAL A 253 -18.17 3.42 6.73
N ALA A 254 -18.83 4.53 6.45
CA ALA A 254 -18.91 5.68 7.34
C ALA A 254 -20.05 5.48 8.35
N THR A 255 -19.71 5.25 9.62
CA THR A 255 -20.70 5.06 10.71
C THR A 255 -21.15 6.39 11.33
N SER A 256 -20.65 7.50 10.81
CA SER A 256 -20.94 8.84 11.30
C SER A 256 -22.30 9.39 10.87
N GLY A 257 -22.92 8.78 9.85
CA GLY A 257 -24.14 9.26 9.19
C GLY A 257 -23.99 10.64 8.53
N THR A 258 -25.08 11.13 7.92
CA THR A 258 -25.21 12.50 7.46
C THR A 258 -25.51 13.43 8.64
N ARG A 259 -24.55 14.28 9.02
CA ARG A 259 -24.83 15.45 9.87
C ARG A 259 -25.39 16.58 8.99
N GLU A 260 -26.71 16.61 8.83
CA GLU A 260 -27.37 17.69 8.09
C GLU A 260 -27.07 19.05 8.76
N GLY A 261 -26.61 20.02 7.95
CA GLY A 261 -26.42 21.41 8.40
C GLY A 261 -25.05 21.78 8.98
N ASP A 262 -24.03 20.92 8.91
CA ASP A 262 -22.64 21.25 9.30
C ASP A 262 -21.72 21.38 8.07
N PRO A 263 -21.41 22.62 7.62
CA PRO A 263 -20.54 22.85 6.46
C PRO A 263 -19.09 22.41 6.68
N GLU A 264 -18.58 22.45 7.92
CA GLU A 264 -17.23 21.99 8.26
C GLU A 264 -17.16 20.46 8.13
N TRP A 265 -18.19 19.77 8.60
CA TRP A 265 -18.36 18.33 8.43
C TRP A 265 -18.45 17.95 6.94
N ALA A 266 -19.26 18.65 6.16
CA ALA A 266 -19.43 18.39 4.72
C ALA A 266 -18.12 18.60 3.93
N ALA A 267 -17.40 19.70 4.20
CA ALA A 267 -16.11 19.97 3.57
C ALA A 267 -15.08 18.88 3.91
N ARG A 268 -15.06 18.40 5.15
CA ARG A 268 -14.19 17.30 5.58
C ARG A 268 -14.54 15.99 4.86
N VAL A 269 -15.82 15.65 4.75
CA VAL A 269 -16.27 14.45 4.04
C VAL A 269 -15.86 14.52 2.56
N SER A 270 -16.00 15.67 1.91
CA SER A 270 -15.55 15.86 0.52
C SER A 270 -14.05 15.59 0.39
N LEU A 271 -13.22 16.25 1.22
CA LEU A 271 -11.77 16.02 1.23
C LEU A 271 -11.38 14.57 1.51
N HIS A 272 -12.17 13.83 2.29
CA HIS A 272 -11.91 12.40 2.55
C HIS A 272 -12.29 11.53 1.35
N ARG A 273 -13.38 11.86 0.64
CA ARG A 273 -13.78 11.18 -0.59
C ARG A 273 -12.80 11.44 -1.74
N ASP A 274 -12.39 12.68 -1.94
CA ASP A 274 -11.50 13.09 -3.04
C ASP A 274 -10.11 12.44 -2.96
N ARG A 275 -9.69 12.01 -1.76
CA ARG A 275 -8.41 11.30 -1.55
C ARG A 275 -8.48 9.80 -1.84
N ARG A 276 -9.67 9.20 -1.86
CA ARG A 276 -9.81 7.75 -2.01
C ARG A 276 -9.69 7.36 -3.49
N PRO A 277 -9.17 6.16 -3.78
CA PRO A 277 -9.21 5.64 -5.14
C PRO A 277 -10.65 5.64 -5.67
N GLY A 278 -10.84 6.01 -6.93
CA GLY A 278 -12.17 6.07 -7.56
C GLY A 278 -12.91 4.73 -7.62
N SER A 279 -12.21 3.61 -7.43
CA SER A 279 -12.81 2.27 -7.31
C SER A 279 -13.48 2.02 -5.96
N TRP A 280 -13.31 2.89 -4.98
CA TRP A 280 -13.87 2.71 -3.64
C TRP A 280 -15.35 3.13 -3.61
N ARG A 281 -16.18 2.26 -3.05
CA ARG A 281 -17.59 2.57 -2.77
C ARG A 281 -17.73 3.03 -1.33
N THR A 282 -18.44 4.15 -1.12
CA THR A 282 -18.77 4.61 0.25
C THR A 282 -20.21 4.24 0.60
N LEU A 283 -20.40 3.66 1.78
CA LEU A 283 -21.69 3.41 2.42
C LEU A 283 -21.76 4.20 3.72
N GLU A 284 -22.89 4.86 3.97
CA GLU A 284 -23.15 5.54 5.24
C GLU A 284 -24.17 4.70 6.03
N THR A 285 -23.69 3.91 7.00
CA THR A 285 -24.55 3.02 7.79
C THR A 285 -23.87 2.58 9.09
N CYS A 286 -24.68 2.28 10.11
CA CYS A 286 -24.26 1.59 11.34
C CYS A 286 -24.65 0.09 11.34
N ASP A 287 -25.36 -0.38 10.30
CA ASP A 287 -25.76 -1.78 10.15
C ASP A 287 -24.60 -2.57 9.54
N LEU A 288 -23.61 -2.88 10.39
CA LEU A 288 -22.35 -3.52 9.99
C LEU A 288 -22.47 -5.04 9.78
N VAL A 289 -23.37 -5.71 10.51
CA VAL A 289 -23.49 -7.18 10.51
C VAL A 289 -23.77 -7.73 9.10
N PRO A 290 -24.76 -7.25 8.34
CA PRO A 290 -25.02 -7.78 6.99
C PRO A 290 -23.82 -7.59 6.05
N LEU A 291 -23.10 -6.47 6.18
CA LEU A 291 -21.92 -6.19 5.34
C LEU A 291 -20.77 -7.17 5.62
N LEU A 292 -20.64 -7.64 6.87
CA LEU A 292 -19.61 -8.58 7.29
C LEU A 292 -19.97 -10.03 6.94
N GLU A 293 -21.26 -10.37 6.95
CA GLU A 293 -21.77 -11.70 6.61
C GLU A 293 -21.79 -11.97 5.10
N GLU A 294 -22.07 -10.94 4.29
CA GLU A 294 -22.01 -11.05 2.83
C GLU A 294 -20.56 -11.19 2.34
N GLU A 295 -20.36 -12.01 1.30
CA GLU A 295 -19.08 -12.02 0.57
C GLU A 295 -18.90 -10.72 -0.23
N GLY A 296 -17.65 -10.28 -0.41
CA GLY A 296 -17.41 -9.08 -1.19
C GLY A 296 -15.99 -8.52 -1.08
N PRO A 297 -15.77 -7.29 -1.59
CA PRO A 297 -14.46 -6.62 -1.59
C PRO A 297 -13.97 -6.29 -0.18
N ALA A 298 -12.77 -5.74 -0.01
CA ALA A 298 -12.31 -5.35 1.32
C ALA A 298 -13.24 -4.32 1.99
N LEU A 299 -13.31 -4.31 3.32
CA LEU A 299 -14.12 -3.40 4.13
C LEU A 299 -13.23 -2.47 4.95
N LEU A 300 -13.52 -1.17 4.92
CA LEU A 300 -12.97 -0.19 5.84
C LEU A 300 -14.10 0.40 6.69
N ILE A 301 -14.13 0.13 7.99
CA ILE A 301 -15.15 0.63 8.91
C ILE A 301 -14.60 1.83 9.69
N ASP A 302 -15.20 3.02 9.55
CA ASP A 302 -14.76 4.25 10.21
C ASP A 302 -15.96 4.99 10.85
N CYS A 303 -16.17 4.94 12.17
CA CYS A 303 -15.42 4.20 13.20
C CYS A 303 -16.31 3.51 14.24
N LEU A 304 -15.76 2.55 14.99
CA LEU A 304 -16.48 1.86 16.07
C LEU A 304 -17.02 2.78 17.16
N ALA A 305 -16.39 3.93 17.38
CA ALA A 305 -16.87 4.88 18.37
C ALA A 305 -18.25 5.45 18.01
N LEU A 306 -18.50 5.72 16.72
CA LEU A 306 -19.79 6.24 16.25
C LEU A 306 -20.82 5.12 16.06
N TRP A 307 -20.37 3.92 15.65
CA TRP A 307 -21.22 2.73 15.72
C TRP A 307 -21.72 2.48 17.15
N LEU A 308 -20.84 2.58 18.15
CA LEU A 308 -21.22 2.39 19.55
C LEU A 308 -22.20 3.47 20.02
N THR A 309 -22.03 4.73 19.58
CA THR A 309 -23.01 5.79 19.84
C THR A 309 -24.40 5.41 19.32
N ASP A 310 -24.51 4.99 18.06
CA ASP A 310 -25.79 4.53 17.47
C ASP A 310 -26.36 3.30 18.20
N ALA A 311 -25.52 2.32 18.54
CA ALA A 311 -25.95 1.14 19.27
C ALA A 311 -26.49 1.50 20.67
N MET A 312 -25.85 2.45 21.36
CA MET A 312 -26.31 2.98 22.64
C MET A 312 -27.60 3.78 22.52
N ASP A 313 -27.77 4.58 21.47
CA ASP A 313 -29.01 5.32 21.19
C ASP A 313 -30.21 4.37 21.04
N ARG A 314 -30.04 3.29 20.25
CA ARG A 314 -31.12 2.32 19.95
C ARG A 314 -31.64 1.57 21.17
N VAL A 315 -30.80 1.36 22.17
CA VAL A 315 -31.16 0.63 23.39
C VAL A 315 -31.39 1.57 24.58
N GLY A 316 -31.41 2.89 24.35
CA GLY A 316 -31.62 3.90 25.41
C GLY A 316 -30.50 3.93 26.46
N ALA A 317 -29.28 3.49 26.12
CA ALA A 317 -28.18 3.32 27.07
C ALA A 317 -27.64 4.64 27.67
N TRP A 318 -28.12 5.79 27.23
CA TRP A 318 -27.75 7.09 27.79
C TRP A 318 -28.52 7.43 29.06
N ASP A 319 -29.71 6.87 29.22
CA ASP A 319 -30.57 7.04 30.38
C ASP A 319 -30.23 5.96 31.44
N ASP A 320 -30.16 6.36 32.71
CA ASP A 320 -29.71 5.48 33.78
C ASP A 320 -30.77 4.41 34.13
N ASP A 321 -32.05 4.76 34.08
CA ASP A 321 -33.15 3.85 34.38
C ASP A 321 -33.28 2.80 33.27
N THR A 322 -33.27 3.23 32.01
CA THR A 322 -33.32 2.33 30.84
C THR A 322 -32.09 1.42 30.75
N TRP A 323 -30.90 1.94 31.11
CA TRP A 323 -29.69 1.13 31.17
C TRP A 323 -29.80 0.00 32.20
N ALA A 324 -30.37 0.29 33.37
CA ALA A 324 -30.61 -0.69 34.43
C ALA A 324 -31.74 -1.68 34.07
N ASP A 325 -32.75 -1.22 33.35
CA ASP A 325 -33.91 -1.99 32.89
C ASP A 325 -33.67 -2.69 31.53
N GLY A 326 -32.52 -3.38 31.41
CA GLY A 326 -32.22 -4.25 30.27
C GLY A 326 -31.44 -3.61 29.11
N GLY A 327 -31.26 -2.29 29.08
CA GLY A 327 -30.46 -1.61 28.05
C GLY A 327 -29.00 -2.09 28.00
N GLN A 328 -28.43 -2.47 29.15
CA GLN A 328 -27.09 -3.08 29.21
C GLN A 328 -27.01 -4.41 28.49
N GLU A 329 -27.99 -5.29 28.68
CA GLU A 329 -28.00 -6.62 28.06
C GLU A 329 -28.24 -6.50 26.55
N ALA A 330 -29.18 -5.64 26.14
CA ALA A 330 -29.44 -5.35 24.74
C ALA A 330 -28.19 -4.79 24.01
N LEU A 331 -27.39 -3.92 24.65
CA LEU A 331 -26.12 -3.46 24.07
C LEU A 331 -25.12 -4.61 23.89
N ARG A 332 -24.99 -5.47 24.91
CA ARG A 332 -24.10 -6.63 24.85
C ARG A 332 -24.48 -7.59 23.74
N GLU A 333 -25.77 -7.85 23.53
CA GLU A 333 -26.26 -8.69 22.43
C GLU A 333 -25.84 -8.12 21.07
N ARG A 334 -26.02 -6.81 20.85
CA ARG A 334 -25.59 -6.14 19.61
C ARG A 334 -24.08 -6.20 19.39
N VAL A 335 -23.29 -6.05 20.47
CA VAL A 335 -21.83 -6.18 20.40
C VAL A 335 -21.42 -7.62 20.08
N ALA A 336 -22.06 -8.61 20.71
CA ALA A 336 -21.80 -10.02 20.48
C ALA A 336 -22.12 -10.42 19.03
N GLU A 337 -23.24 -9.93 18.48
CA GLU A 337 -23.64 -10.13 17.08
C GLU A 337 -22.59 -9.56 16.12
N LEU A 338 -22.13 -8.32 16.35
CA LEU A 338 -21.09 -7.70 15.54
C LEU A 338 -19.77 -8.48 15.60
N LEU A 339 -19.33 -8.89 16.78
CA LEU A 339 -18.10 -9.68 16.95
C LEU A 339 -18.20 -11.05 16.27
N ALA A 340 -19.37 -11.70 16.32
CA ALA A 340 -19.60 -12.95 15.61
C ALA A 340 -19.47 -12.77 14.09
N ALA A 341 -20.01 -11.67 13.54
CA ALA A 341 -19.89 -11.36 12.12
C ALA A 341 -18.43 -11.06 11.72
N VAL A 342 -17.68 -10.28 12.52
CA VAL A 342 -16.25 -10.03 12.30
C VAL A 342 -15.43 -11.31 12.36
N ARG A 343 -15.79 -12.26 13.23
CA ARG A 343 -15.11 -13.55 13.34
C ARG A 343 -15.37 -14.44 12.12
N ALA A 344 -16.59 -14.41 11.59
CA ALA A 344 -17.03 -15.28 10.50
C ALA A 344 -16.70 -14.75 9.09
N THR A 345 -16.42 -13.45 8.95
CA THR A 345 -16.23 -12.82 7.64
C THR A 345 -15.02 -13.38 6.89
N SER A 346 -15.19 -13.62 5.59
CA SER A 346 -14.10 -14.00 4.68
C SER A 346 -13.37 -12.79 4.09
N ARG A 347 -13.94 -11.58 4.25
CA ARG A 347 -13.45 -10.33 3.69
C ARG A 347 -12.21 -9.85 4.44
N THR A 348 -11.33 -9.12 3.74
CA THR A 348 -10.33 -8.29 4.42
C THR A 348 -11.04 -7.11 5.06
N VAL A 349 -10.85 -6.88 6.37
CA VAL A 349 -11.50 -5.84 7.15
C VAL A 349 -10.46 -4.99 7.88
N VAL A 350 -10.54 -3.67 7.69
CA VAL A 350 -9.80 -2.68 8.47
C VAL A 350 -10.81 -1.86 9.27
N VAL A 351 -10.68 -1.86 10.58
CA VAL A 351 -11.62 -1.20 11.50
C VAL A 351 -10.92 -0.06 12.23
N VAL A 352 -11.50 1.13 12.17
CA VAL A 352 -11.01 2.31 12.87
C VAL A 352 -11.77 2.47 14.18
N THR A 353 -11.06 2.77 15.26
CA THR A 353 -11.66 3.15 16.55
C THR A 353 -10.88 4.27 17.24
N ASN A 354 -11.50 4.89 18.23
CA ASN A 354 -10.88 5.93 19.02
C ASN A 354 -10.33 5.35 20.34
N GLU A 355 -9.14 5.81 20.72
CA GLU A 355 -8.62 5.63 22.08
C GLU A 355 -9.03 6.84 22.93
N VAL A 356 -9.88 6.59 23.94
CA VAL A 356 -10.48 7.61 24.82
C VAL A 356 -10.20 7.35 26.30
N GLY A 357 -9.58 6.21 26.64
CA GLY A 357 -9.32 5.78 28.01
C GLY A 357 -8.12 6.45 28.66
N SER A 358 -7.21 7.04 27.87
CA SER A 358 -5.96 7.66 28.36
C SER A 358 -6.12 9.10 28.89
N GLY A 359 -7.35 9.57 29.08
CA GLY A 359 -7.69 10.92 29.53
C GLY A 359 -8.28 10.98 30.95
N VAL A 360 -8.79 12.16 31.32
CA VAL A 360 -9.49 12.35 32.59
C VAL A 360 -10.84 11.60 32.59
N VAL A 361 -11.26 11.12 33.75
CA VAL A 361 -12.59 10.50 33.93
C VAL A 361 -13.68 11.51 33.59
N PRO A 362 -14.63 11.18 32.68
CA PRO A 362 -15.74 12.08 32.36
C PRO A 362 -16.57 12.45 33.59
N ALA A 363 -17.02 13.70 33.64
CA ALA A 363 -17.83 14.22 34.75
C ALA A 363 -19.24 13.58 34.79
N THR A 364 -19.81 13.27 33.63
CA THR A 364 -21.16 12.70 33.50
C THR A 364 -21.14 11.17 33.59
N ALA A 365 -22.22 10.59 34.12
CA ALA A 365 -22.40 9.12 34.17
C ALA A 365 -22.42 8.52 32.75
N SER A 366 -23.17 9.14 31.84
CA SER A 366 -23.22 8.77 30.41
C SER A 366 -21.85 8.79 29.73
N GLY A 367 -21.02 9.81 30.02
CA GLY A 367 -19.67 9.91 29.47
C GLY A 367 -18.75 8.80 29.98
N ARG A 368 -18.84 8.46 31.28
CA ARG A 368 -18.10 7.33 31.86
C ARG A 368 -18.55 6.01 31.23
N ARG A 369 -19.86 5.80 31.08
CA ARG A 369 -20.45 4.62 30.44
C ARG A 369 -19.91 4.45 29.02
N PHE A 370 -20.00 5.47 28.17
CA PHE A 370 -19.49 5.41 26.80
C PHE A 370 -17.99 5.08 26.75
N ARG A 371 -17.18 5.76 27.58
CA ARG A 371 -15.74 5.50 27.64
C ARG A 371 -15.44 4.04 28.00
N ASP A 372 -16.13 3.52 29.01
CA ASP A 372 -15.90 2.16 29.50
C ASP A 372 -16.39 1.12 28.48
N GLU A 373 -17.56 1.32 27.86
CA GLU A 373 -18.05 0.41 26.79
C GLU A 373 -17.19 0.48 25.53
N LEU A 374 -16.69 1.65 25.12
CA LEU A 374 -15.76 1.76 23.99
C LEU A 374 -14.44 1.04 24.29
N GLY A 375 -13.95 1.12 25.52
CA GLY A 375 -12.78 0.36 25.95
C GLY A 375 -12.99 -1.16 25.84
N ARG A 376 -14.15 -1.66 26.29
CA ARG A 376 -14.50 -3.10 26.16
C ARG A 376 -14.66 -3.52 24.69
N LEU A 377 -15.32 -2.69 23.87
CA LEU A 377 -15.48 -2.93 22.45
C LEU A 377 -14.12 -2.99 21.74
N ASN A 378 -13.22 -2.04 22.01
CA ASN A 378 -11.87 -2.01 21.45
C ASN A 378 -11.07 -3.25 21.83
N ALA A 379 -11.16 -3.70 23.09
CA ALA A 379 -10.49 -4.92 23.54
C ALA A 379 -11.02 -6.16 22.81
N ALA A 380 -12.35 -6.30 22.71
CA ALA A 380 -12.98 -7.42 22.02
C ALA A 380 -12.64 -7.46 20.52
N PHE A 381 -12.63 -6.32 19.84
CA PHE A 381 -12.16 -6.24 18.45
C PHE A 381 -10.67 -6.56 18.33
N GLY A 382 -9.86 -6.12 19.30
CA GLY A 382 -8.44 -6.43 19.37
C GLY A 382 -8.19 -7.94 19.42
N ASP A 383 -9.04 -8.69 20.11
CA ASP A 383 -8.95 -10.15 20.19
C ASP A 383 -9.32 -10.85 18.87
N GLU A 384 -10.20 -10.26 18.05
CA GLU A 384 -10.59 -10.79 16.74
C GLU A 384 -9.64 -10.39 15.59
N CYS A 385 -8.70 -9.47 15.81
CA CYS A 385 -7.81 -8.96 14.77
C CYS A 385 -6.41 -9.59 14.84
N GLU A 386 -5.88 -10.01 13.69
CA GLU A 386 -4.48 -10.45 13.59
C GLU A 386 -3.54 -9.27 13.82
N HIS A 387 -3.90 -8.08 13.33
CA HIS A 387 -3.11 -6.86 13.48
C HIS A 387 -3.83 -5.81 14.31
N VAL A 388 -3.10 -5.20 15.25
CA VAL A 388 -3.60 -4.09 16.07
C VAL A 388 -2.59 -2.96 16.04
N LEU A 389 -3.03 -1.77 15.63
CA LEU A 389 -2.19 -0.60 15.44
C LEU A 389 -2.64 0.54 16.36
N LEU A 390 -1.68 1.18 17.04
CA LEU A 390 -1.88 2.44 17.72
C LEU A 390 -1.30 3.57 16.87
N VAL A 391 -2.14 4.53 16.46
CA VAL A 391 -1.69 5.69 15.68
C VAL A 391 -1.58 6.92 16.56
N VAL A 392 -0.37 7.50 16.63
CA VAL A 392 -0.03 8.72 17.39
C VAL A 392 0.81 9.63 16.50
N ALA A 393 0.39 10.89 16.35
CA ALA A 393 1.08 11.89 15.52
C ALA A 393 1.36 11.41 14.08
N GLY A 394 0.43 10.66 13.49
CA GLY A 394 0.54 10.08 12.15
C GLY A 394 1.48 8.86 12.06
N GLN A 395 2.09 8.44 13.17
CA GLN A 395 2.93 7.25 13.25
C GLN A 395 2.11 6.07 13.74
N ALA A 396 2.18 4.95 13.03
CA ALA A 396 1.48 3.74 13.39
C ALA A 396 2.44 2.77 14.09
N LEU A 397 2.10 2.42 15.33
CA LEU A 397 2.84 1.51 16.18
C LEU A 397 2.12 0.16 16.21
N PRO A 398 2.76 -0.95 15.80
CA PRO A 398 2.18 -2.26 15.95
C PRO A 398 2.11 -2.63 17.44
N LEU A 399 0.90 -2.89 17.93
CA LEU A 399 0.66 -3.53 19.24
C LEU A 399 0.60 -5.05 19.10
N ARG A 400 0.14 -5.52 17.93
CA ARG A 400 0.15 -6.92 17.48
C ARG A 400 0.40 -6.93 15.97
N GLY A 401 1.25 -7.83 15.53
CA GLY A 401 1.61 -8.06 14.13
C GLY A 401 2.58 -9.20 14.01
#